data_AF-A0A496XG19-F1
#
_entry.id   AF-A0A496XG19-F1
#
_cell.length_a   1.000
_cell.length_b   1.000
_cell.length_c   1.000
_cell.angle_alpha   90.00
_cell.angle_beta   90.00
_cell.angle_gamma   90.00
#
_symmetry.space_group_name_H-M   'P 1'
#
loop_
_entity.id
_entity.type
_entity.pdbx_description
1 polymer ?
#
loop_
_entity_poly.entity_id
_entity_poly.type
_entity_poly.pdbx_seq_one_letter_code
_entity_poly.pdbx_strand_id
1 'polypeptide(L)'
;MENNCPKCKQPKDSGSPLSCLKCGAIYAKVAAHQQQQAEKQAEIERAQERLARQKQIKAEEDHLAKRSICTQCGYTGQPITITKGSIWIEITLWLCFLVPGLIYSIWRLSSKYKACPQCKHDSMIPASSPHGRKLYKETE
;
A
#
# COMPACT_ATOMS: atom_id res chain seq x y z
N MET A 1 28.72 -36.78 -11.10
CA MET A 1 29.07 -35.46 -10.56
C MET A 1 30.05 -34.86 -11.56
N GLU A 2 29.63 -33.85 -12.33
CA GLU A 2 30.49 -33.23 -13.35
C GLU A 2 31.72 -32.59 -12.69
N ASN A 3 32.90 -33.14 -12.95
CA ASN A 3 34.18 -32.66 -12.45
C ASN A 3 34.64 -31.40 -13.19
N ASN A 4 33.77 -30.40 -13.33
CA ASN A 4 34.04 -29.17 -14.07
C ASN A 4 34.35 -28.02 -13.11
N CYS A 5 35.25 -27.12 -13.52
CA CYS A 5 35.56 -25.92 -12.76
C CYS A 5 34.33 -24.99 -12.72
N PRO A 6 33.85 -24.56 -11.54
CA PRO A 6 32.67 -23.70 -11.43
C PRO A 6 32.83 -22.31 -12.07
N LYS A 7 34.07 -21.87 -12.36
CA LYS A 7 34.35 -20.57 -12.98
C LYS A 7 34.41 -20.61 -14.50
N CYS A 8 35.02 -21.65 -15.10
CA CYS A 8 35.18 -21.75 -16.56
C CYS A 8 34.44 -22.94 -17.21
N LYS A 9 33.75 -23.76 -16.42
CA LYS A 9 33.02 -24.98 -16.83
C LYS A 9 33.84 -26.05 -17.55
N GLN A 10 35.17 -25.97 -17.49
CA GLN A 10 36.09 -26.92 -18.12
C GLN A 10 36.37 -28.10 -17.18
N PRO A 11 36.65 -29.31 -17.71
CA PRO A 11 36.98 -30.47 -16.88
C PRO A 11 38.23 -30.21 -16.03
N LYS A 12 38.24 -30.70 -14.79
CA LYS A 12 39.39 -30.61 -13.89
C LYS A 12 40.55 -31.44 -14.46
N ASP A 13 41.65 -30.77 -14.80
CA ASP A 13 42.88 -31.44 -15.23
C ASP A 13 43.47 -32.29 -14.09
N SER A 14 43.91 -33.51 -14.39
CA SER A 14 44.39 -34.51 -13.42
C SER A 14 45.69 -34.12 -12.67
N GLY A 15 46.32 -32.99 -13.02
CA GLY A 15 47.64 -32.59 -12.54
C GLY A 15 47.69 -31.49 -11.46
N SER A 16 46.58 -30.89 -11.02
CA SER A 16 46.63 -29.82 -10.00
C SER A 16 45.43 -29.84 -9.05
N PRO A 17 45.61 -30.34 -7.81
CA PRO A 17 44.51 -30.48 -6.85
C PRO A 17 43.98 -29.14 -6.30
N LEU A 18 44.80 -28.09 -6.35
CA LEU A 18 44.57 -26.84 -5.61
C LEU A 18 44.04 -25.69 -6.48
N SER A 19 44.25 -25.73 -7.80
CA SER A 19 43.86 -24.66 -8.73
C SER A 19 43.51 -25.16 -10.13
N CYS A 20 42.71 -24.38 -10.86
CA CYS A 20 42.40 -24.62 -12.27
C CYS A 20 43.50 -24.01 -13.16
N LEU A 21 44.17 -24.82 -13.99
CA LEU A 21 45.21 -24.33 -14.92
C LEU A 21 44.66 -23.34 -15.96
N LYS A 22 43.39 -23.48 -16.35
CA LYS A 22 42.79 -22.68 -17.43
C LYS A 22 42.33 -21.28 -16.99
N CYS A 23 41.89 -21.12 -15.76
CA CYS A 23 41.38 -19.83 -15.25
C CYS A 23 42.01 -19.36 -13.93
N GLY A 24 43.01 -20.08 -13.43
CA GLY A 24 43.74 -19.77 -12.18
C GLY A 24 42.91 -19.88 -10.91
N ALA A 25 41.68 -20.42 -10.99
CA ALA A 25 40.77 -20.47 -9.85
C ALA A 25 41.29 -21.42 -8.77
N ILE A 26 41.48 -20.91 -7.55
CA ILE A 26 41.80 -21.74 -6.38
C ILE A 26 40.50 -22.31 -5.83
N TYR A 27 40.32 -23.62 -5.89
CA TYR A 27 39.03 -24.26 -5.57
C TYR A 27 38.56 -23.97 -4.14
N ALA A 28 39.48 -23.89 -3.16
CA ALA A 28 39.15 -23.51 -1.78
C ALA A 28 38.56 -22.09 -1.67
N LYS A 29 39.12 -21.11 -2.40
CA LYS A 29 38.58 -19.74 -2.44
C LYS A 29 37.24 -19.70 -3.16
N VAL A 30 37.07 -20.50 -4.22
CA VAL A 30 35.80 -20.57 -4.94
C VAL A 30 34.70 -21.20 -4.08
N ALA A 31 35.00 -22.27 -3.35
CA ALA A 31 34.06 -22.88 -2.41
C ALA A 31 33.65 -21.91 -1.29
N ALA A 32 34.60 -21.18 -0.70
CA ALA A 32 34.31 -20.17 0.31
C ALA A 32 33.43 -19.03 -0.23
N HIS A 33 33.74 -18.51 -1.43
CA HIS A 33 32.89 -17.49 -2.06
C HIS A 33 31.51 -18.01 -2.42
N GLN A 34 31.39 -19.27 -2.88
CA GLN A 34 30.10 -19.89 -3.16
C GLN A 34 29.26 -20.05 -1.90
N GLN A 35 29.86 -20.45 -0.78
CA GLN A 35 29.19 -20.52 0.53
C GLN A 35 28.68 -19.14 0.95
N GLN A 36 29.54 -18.11 0.89
CA GLN A 36 29.14 -16.73 1.21
C GLN A 36 28.03 -16.22 0.28
N GLN A 37 28.06 -16.60 -1.01
CA GLN A 37 27.01 -16.23 -1.96
C GLN A 37 25.69 -16.94 -1.64
N ALA A 38 25.74 -18.22 -1.28
CA ALA A 38 24.56 -18.98 -0.89
C ALA A 38 23.92 -18.44 0.40
N GLU A 39 24.72 -18.08 1.40
CA GLU A 39 24.23 -17.45 2.63
C GLU A 39 23.57 -16.10 2.36
N LYS A 40 24.23 -15.24 1.55
CA LYS A 40 23.68 -13.95 1.15
C LYS A 40 22.40 -14.11 0.32
N GLN A 41 22.35 -15.09 -0.58
CA GLN A 41 21.15 -15.38 -1.37
C GLN A 41 20.00 -15.84 -0.48
N ALA A 42 20.25 -16.71 0.49
CA ALA A 42 19.24 -17.13 1.45
C ALA A 42 18.73 -15.96 2.32
N GLU A 43 19.62 -15.03 2.70
CA GLU A 43 19.22 -13.80 3.42
C GLU A 43 18.33 -12.90 2.56
N ILE A 44 18.71 -12.66 1.31
CA ILE A 44 17.94 -11.85 0.36
C ILE A 44 16.58 -12.48 0.11
N GLU A 45 16.50 -13.80 -0.08
CA GLU A 45 15.25 -14.52 -0.30
C GLU A 45 14.30 -14.36 0.90
N ARG A 46 14.80 -14.55 2.13
CA ARG A 46 14.02 -14.31 3.36
C ARG A 46 13.57 -12.86 3.48
N ALA A 47 14.41 -11.89 3.10
CA ALA A 47 14.04 -10.48 3.11
C ALA A 47 12.97 -10.16 2.05
N GLN A 48 13.10 -10.73 0.85
CA GLN A 48 12.13 -10.59 -0.23
C GLN A 48 10.76 -11.16 0.15
N GLU A 49 10.73 -12.33 0.80
CA GLU A 49 9.49 -12.92 1.30
C GLU A 49 8.80 -12.01 2.33
N ARG A 50 9.56 -11.47 3.30
CA ARG A 50 9.05 -10.49 4.28
C ARG A 50 8.48 -9.25 3.62
N LEU A 51 9.15 -8.73 2.58
CA LEU A 51 8.70 -7.55 1.84
C LEU A 51 7.45 -7.85 1.01
N ALA A 52 7.38 -9.02 0.38
CA ALA A 52 6.21 -9.47 -0.37
C ALA A 52 4.98 -9.56 0.55
N ARG A 53 5.12 -10.16 1.73
CA ARG A 53 4.07 -10.25 2.75
C ARG A 53 3.61 -8.86 3.23
N GLN A 54 4.55 -7.95 3.50
CA GLN A 54 4.22 -6.57 3.90
C GLN A 54 3.46 -5.82 2.81
N LYS A 55 3.87 -5.96 1.54
CA LYS A 55 3.17 -5.35 0.40
C LYS A 55 1.74 -5.86 0.25
N GLN A 56 1.51 -7.16 0.45
CA GLN A 56 0.17 -7.75 0.40
C GLN A 56 -0.74 -7.17 1.50
N ILE A 57 -0.27 -7.13 2.76
CA ILE A 57 -1.03 -6.59 3.88
C ILE A 57 -1.41 -5.12 3.62
N LYS A 58 -0.44 -4.31 3.20
CA LYS A 58 -0.68 -2.89 2.91
C LYS A 58 -1.69 -2.68 1.78
N ALA A 59 -1.62 -3.47 0.71
CA ALA A 59 -2.57 -3.37 -0.40
C ALA A 59 -4.01 -3.67 0.03
N GLU A 60 -4.20 -4.65 0.91
CA GLU A 60 -5.49 -4.99 1.49
C GLU A 60 -6.02 -3.88 2.41
N GLU A 61 -5.16 -3.32 3.27
CA GLU A 61 -5.50 -2.17 4.11
C GLU A 61 -5.88 -0.94 3.28
N ASP A 62 -5.14 -0.64 2.21
CA ASP A 62 -5.42 0.49 1.30
C ASP A 62 -6.77 0.31 0.59
N HIS A 63 -7.11 -0.92 0.18
CA HIS A 63 -8.40 -1.23 -0.43
C HIS A 63 -9.55 -1.08 0.58
N LEU A 64 -9.37 -1.52 1.82
CA LEU A 64 -10.34 -1.36 2.90
C LEU A 64 -10.49 0.13 3.31
N ALA A 65 -9.41 0.91 3.27
CA ALA A 65 -9.44 2.35 3.55
C ALA A 65 -10.21 3.15 2.49
N LYS A 66 -10.21 2.70 1.23
CA LYS A 66 -11.01 3.30 0.15
C LYS A 66 -12.51 3.01 0.30
N ARG A 67 -12.88 1.94 1.00
CA ARG A 67 -14.28 1.63 1.30
C ARG A 67 -14.71 2.35 2.56
N SER A 68 -15.90 2.94 2.54
CA SER A 68 -16.53 3.51 3.73
C SER A 68 -17.85 2.79 4.02
N ILE A 69 -18.19 2.69 5.30
CA ILE A 69 -19.44 2.11 5.79
C ILE A 69 -20.23 3.16 6.57
N CYS A 70 -21.53 3.19 6.39
CA CYS A 70 -22.43 4.03 7.16
C CYS A 70 -22.83 3.32 8.46
N THR A 71 -22.64 3.98 9.60
CA THR A 71 -22.99 3.40 10.91
C THR A 71 -24.49 3.40 11.21
N GLN A 72 -25.30 4.12 10.43
CA GLN A 72 -26.75 4.24 10.64
C GLN A 72 -27.54 3.23 9.80
N CYS A 73 -27.21 3.09 8.51
CA CYS A 73 -27.96 2.25 7.58
C CYS A 73 -27.17 1.06 7.04
N GLY A 74 -25.89 0.89 7.41
CA GLY A 74 -25.05 -0.21 6.94
C GLY A 74 -24.54 -0.09 5.51
N TYR A 75 -24.85 0.99 4.77
CA TYR A 75 -24.39 1.15 3.39
C TYR A 75 -22.87 1.15 3.27
N THR A 76 -22.33 0.28 2.40
CA THR A 76 -20.91 0.19 2.06
C THR A 76 -20.63 0.79 0.69
N GLY A 77 -19.77 1.80 0.61
CA GLY A 77 -19.42 2.42 -0.67
C GLY A 77 -18.61 3.70 -0.52
N GLN A 78 -18.64 4.56 -1.53
CA GLN A 78 -18.03 5.88 -1.49
C GLN A 78 -19.02 6.90 -0.91
N PRO A 79 -18.57 7.81 -0.03
CA PRO A 79 -19.42 8.87 0.51
C PRO A 79 -19.66 9.94 -0.54
N ILE A 80 -20.83 10.57 -0.50
CA ILE A 80 -21.15 11.73 -1.34
C ILE A 80 -20.90 13.02 -0.55
N THR A 81 -20.45 14.08 -1.23
CA THR A 81 -20.27 15.38 -0.56
C THR A 81 -21.56 16.19 -0.67
N ILE A 82 -22.16 16.52 0.47
CA ILE A 82 -23.34 17.39 0.55
C ILE A 82 -22.92 18.74 1.10
N THR A 83 -23.34 19.81 0.43
CA THR A 83 -23.15 21.19 0.90
C THR A 83 -24.47 21.70 1.44
N LYS A 84 -24.49 22.18 2.70
CA LYS A 84 -25.67 22.85 3.23
C LYS A 84 -25.76 24.28 2.66
N GLY A 85 -26.96 24.70 2.26
CA GLY A 85 -27.23 26.08 1.84
C GLY A 85 -27.37 26.28 0.33
N SER A 86 -28.17 27.29 -0.03
CA SER A 86 -28.49 27.64 -1.42
C SER A 86 -27.48 28.65 -1.98
N ILE A 87 -27.04 28.42 -3.23
CA ILE A 87 -26.17 29.37 -3.95
C ILE A 87 -26.85 30.71 -4.24
N TRP A 88 -28.18 30.70 -4.36
CA TRP A 88 -28.98 31.91 -4.59
C TRP A 88 -28.84 32.93 -3.45
N ILE A 89 -28.83 32.47 -2.20
CA ILE A 89 -28.65 33.33 -1.02
C ILE A 89 -27.28 34.01 -1.08
N GLU A 90 -26.23 33.26 -1.45
CA GLU A 90 -24.89 33.81 -1.63
C GLU A 90 -24.89 34.94 -2.66
N ILE A 91 -25.48 34.72 -3.84
CA ILE A 91 -25.57 35.73 -4.91
C ILE A 91 -26.35 36.97 -4.46
N THR A 92 -27.51 36.79 -3.83
CA THR A 92 -28.32 37.92 -3.33
C THR A 92 -27.56 38.73 -2.27
N LEU A 93 -26.87 38.06 -1.34
CA LEU A 93 -26.08 38.75 -0.32
C LEU A 93 -24.94 39.52 -0.94
N TRP A 94 -24.21 38.95 -1.91
CA TRP A 94 -23.16 39.65 -2.63
C TRP A 94 -23.65 40.88 -3.41
N LEU A 95 -24.87 40.84 -3.96
CA LEU A 95 -25.47 41.95 -4.68
C LEU A 95 -26.00 43.07 -3.77
N CYS A 96 -26.51 42.73 -2.58
CA CYS A 96 -27.08 43.72 -1.67
C CYS A 96 -26.05 44.26 -0.66
N PHE A 97 -25.13 43.42 -0.17
CA PHE A 97 -24.18 43.76 0.90
C PHE A 97 -22.92 42.86 0.86
N LEU A 98 -21.78 43.41 0.44
CA LEU A 98 -20.53 42.67 0.26
C LEU A 98 -20.05 41.90 1.50
N VAL A 99 -20.19 42.50 2.69
CA VAL A 99 -19.71 41.95 3.98
C VAL A 99 -20.45 40.68 4.41
N PRO A 100 -21.80 40.65 4.49
CA PRO A 100 -22.51 39.41 4.82
C PRO A 100 -22.37 38.34 3.74
N GLY A 101 -22.18 38.70 2.46
CA GLY A 101 -21.84 37.76 1.40
C GLY A 101 -20.57 36.98 1.70
N LEU A 102 -19.51 37.65 2.15
CA LEU A 102 -18.24 37.03 2.52
C LEU A 102 -18.37 36.05 3.69
N ILE A 103 -19.06 36.45 4.76
CA ILE A 103 -19.28 35.61 5.95
C ILE A 103 -20.08 34.35 5.58
N TYR A 104 -21.12 34.51 4.75
CA TYR A 104 -21.93 33.38 4.29
C TYR A 104 -21.14 32.42 3.39
N SER A 105 -20.28 32.93 2.49
CA SER A 105 -19.41 32.09 1.67
C SER A 105 -18.46 31.23 2.52
N ILE A 106 -17.89 31.78 3.60
CA ILE A 106 -17.02 31.03 4.53
C ILE A 106 -17.84 29.96 5.27
N TRP A 107 -19.01 30.32 5.81
CA TRP A 107 -19.89 29.36 6.50
C TRP A 107 -20.34 28.22 5.57
N ARG A 108 -20.65 28.54 4.32
CA ARG A 108 -21.07 27.57 3.31
C ARG A 108 -19.93 26.63 2.91
N LEU A 109 -18.69 27.13 2.82
CA LEU A 109 -17.52 26.28 2.57
C LEU A 109 -17.25 25.35 3.75
N SER A 110 -17.42 25.85 4.97
CA SER A 110 -17.26 25.08 6.22
C SER A 110 -18.36 24.03 6.42
N SER A 111 -19.56 24.26 5.88
CA SER A 111 -20.71 23.36 6.03
C SER A 111 -20.74 22.17 5.05
N LYS A 112 -19.66 21.93 4.31
CA LYS A 112 -19.50 20.77 3.44
C LYS A 112 -19.17 19.54 4.28
N TYR A 113 -19.93 18.47 4.12
CA TYR A 113 -19.69 17.22 4.83
C TYR A 113 -19.85 16.01 3.91
N LYS A 114 -19.18 14.91 4.28
CA LYS A 114 -19.31 13.62 3.62
C LYS A 114 -20.53 12.91 4.20
N ALA A 115 -21.50 12.61 3.35
CA ALA A 115 -22.75 11.98 3.72
C ALA A 115 -22.89 10.60 3.05
N CYS A 116 -23.73 9.76 3.65
CA CYS A 116 -24.14 8.50 3.05
C CYS A 116 -25.08 8.75 1.86
N PRO A 117 -24.92 8.09 0.69
CA PRO A 117 -25.85 8.26 -0.43
C PRO A 117 -27.24 7.68 -0.17
N GLN A 118 -27.38 6.73 0.76
CA GLN A 118 -28.67 6.12 1.11
C GLN A 118 -29.45 6.96 2.13
N CYS A 119 -28.87 7.19 3.32
CA CYS A 119 -29.57 7.86 4.42
C CYS A 119 -29.26 9.36 4.54
N LYS A 120 -28.31 9.90 3.76
CA LYS A 120 -27.87 11.31 3.78
C LYS A 120 -27.30 11.81 5.12
N HIS A 121 -27.06 10.92 6.08
CA HIS A 121 -26.43 11.27 7.34
C HIS A 121 -24.91 11.35 7.21
N ASP A 122 -24.27 12.12 8.09
CA ASP A 122 -22.82 12.37 8.12
C ASP A 122 -22.00 11.26 8.80
N SER A 123 -22.60 10.09 9.00
CA SER A 123 -22.00 8.97 9.75
C SER A 123 -21.29 7.94 8.85
N MET A 124 -20.66 8.39 7.76
CA MET A 124 -19.78 7.50 6.97
C MET A 124 -18.39 7.46 7.58
N ILE A 125 -17.92 6.25 7.89
CA ILE A 125 -16.59 6.00 8.44
C ILE A 125 -15.80 5.07 7.50
N PRO A 126 -14.47 5.19 7.42
CA PRO A 126 -13.65 4.24 6.65
C PRO A 126 -13.77 2.84 7.24
N ALA A 127 -13.92 1.83 6.38
CA ALA A 127 -14.05 0.44 6.79
C ALA A 127 -12.76 -0.09 7.44
N SER A 128 -11.62 0.60 7.22
CA SER A 128 -10.34 0.30 7.88
C SER A 128 -10.25 0.74 9.34
N SER A 129 -11.19 1.56 9.84
CA SER A 129 -11.20 1.94 11.25
C SER A 129 -11.59 0.75 12.17
N PRO A 130 -11.17 0.72 13.45
CA PRO A 130 -11.57 -0.36 14.38
C PRO A 130 -13.08 -0.51 14.51
N HIS A 131 -13.83 0.59 14.50
CA HIS A 131 -15.29 0.59 14.50
C HIS A 131 -15.88 0.15 13.16
N GLY A 132 -15.33 0.64 12.04
CA GLY A 132 -15.75 0.26 10.69
C GLY A 132 -15.58 -1.24 10.42
N ARG A 133 -14.47 -1.84 10.87
CA ARG A 133 -14.24 -3.29 10.76
C ARG A 133 -15.27 -4.13 11.50
N LYS A 134 -15.71 -3.69 12.69
CA LYS A 134 -16.75 -4.39 13.46
C LYS A 134 -18.08 -4.36 12.73
N LEU A 135 -18.49 -3.18 12.26
CA LEU A 135 -19.75 -3.01 11.54
C LEU A 135 -19.75 -3.75 10.20
N TYR A 136 -18.63 -3.73 9.47
CA TYR A 136 -18.51 -4.43 8.20
C TYR A 136 -18.69 -5.94 8.38
N LYS A 137 -18.09 -6.53 9.42
CA LYS A 137 -18.26 -7.96 9.75
C LYS A 137 -19.68 -8.35 10.16
N GLU A 138 -20.42 -7.43 10.77
CA GLU A 138 -21.80 -7.69 11.21
C GLU A 138 -22.83 -7.50 10.09
N THR A 139 -22.44 -6.84 8.99
CA THR A 139 -23.30 -6.58 7.83
C THR A 139 -23.07 -7.59 6.70
N GLU A 140 -22.03 -8.44 6.80
CA GLU A 140 -21.73 -9.56 5.89
C GLU A 140 -22.53 -10.81 6.25
#